data_AF-A0A644X5W7-F1
#
_entry.id   AF-A0A644X5W7-F1
#
_cell.length_a   1.000
_cell.length_b   1.000
_cell.length_c   1.000
_cell.angle_alpha   90.00
_cell.angle_beta   90.00
_cell.angle_gamma   90.00
#
_symmetry.space_group_name_H-M   'P 1'
#
loop_
_entity.id
_entity.type
_entity.pdbx_description
1 polymer ?
#
loop_
_entity_poly.entity_id
_entity_poly.type
_entity_poly.pdbx_seq_one_letter_code
_entity_poly.pdbx_strand_id
1 'polypeptide(L)'
;MQFENQLLIISANSPELGQLLEEIPVEKTGEDLTIGFNGRFLLDILRNLECEMIRFELAGSLAAGILYGVGDDKFTGFLSPIRLSQ
;
A
#
# COMPACT_ATOMS: atom_id res chain seq x y z
N MET A 1 5.40 -3.30 -2.13
CA MET A 1 4.30 -3.90 -1.36
C MET A 1 3.86 -5.14 -2.10
N GLN A 2 3.81 -6.28 -1.42
CA GLN A 2 3.36 -7.55 -1.96
C GLN A 2 2.12 -7.95 -1.19
N PHE A 3 1.01 -8.10 -1.89
CA PHE A 3 -0.26 -8.55 -1.34
C PHE A 3 -0.40 -10.02 -1.70
N GLU A 4 -0.14 -10.91 -0.75
CA GLU A 4 -0.09 -12.37 -0.96
C GLU A 4 -0.94 -13.09 0.09
N ASN A 5 -1.87 -13.94 -0.35
CA ASN A 5 -2.83 -14.60 0.53
C ASN A 5 -3.61 -13.58 1.40
N GLN A 6 -3.39 -13.58 2.72
CA GLN A 6 -3.97 -12.66 3.72
C GLN A 6 -2.89 -11.81 4.40
N LEU A 7 -1.77 -11.58 3.69
CA LEU A 7 -0.62 -10.84 4.18
C LEU A 7 -0.26 -9.72 3.20
N LEU A 8 0.04 -8.57 3.77
CA LEU A 8 0.72 -7.47 3.09
C LEU A 8 2.15 -7.43 3.57
N ILE A 9 3.09 -7.67 2.65
CA ILE A 9 4.52 -7.53 2.89
C ILE A 9 4.96 -6.17 2.37
N ILE A 10 5.48 -5.33 3.27
CA ILE A 10 6.05 -4.03 2.95
C ILE A 10 7.57 -4.13 3.04
N SER A 11 8.25 -3.90 1.92
CA SER A 11 9.70 -3.89 1.85
C SER A 11 10.22 -2.51 1.48
N ALA A 12 11.29 -2.07 2.14
CA ALA A 12 12.05 -0.88 1.76
C ALA A 12 13.54 -1.23 1.73
N ASN A 13 14.28 -0.68 0.77
CA ASN A 13 15.73 -0.87 0.68
C ASN A 13 16.41 0.50 0.69
N SER A 14 17.39 0.66 1.56
CA SER A 14 18.27 1.83 1.61
C SER A 14 19.72 1.36 1.64
N PRO A 15 20.63 1.97 0.86
CA PRO A 15 22.07 1.64 0.91
C PRO A 15 22.67 1.73 2.32
N GLU A 16 22.14 2.62 3.15
CA GLU A 16 22.66 2.92 4.49
C GLU A 16 22.05 2.03 5.57
N LEU A 17 20.77 1.69 5.43
CA LEU A 17 19.99 0.98 6.45
C LEU A 17 19.72 -0.49 6.10
N GLY A 18 20.07 -0.91 4.89
CA GLY A 18 19.78 -2.24 4.36
C GLY A 18 18.33 -2.43 3.96
N GLN A 19 17.89 -3.69 3.95
CA GLN A 19 16.54 -4.09 3.62
C GLN A 19 15.69 -4.18 4.89
N LEU A 20 14.56 -3.47 4.89
CA LEU A 20 13.49 -3.61 5.86
C LEU A 20 12.37 -4.45 5.22
N LEU A 21 11.79 -5.36 6.01
CA LEU A 21 10.62 -6.13 5.65
C LEU A 21 9.67 -6.16 6.84
N GLU A 22 8.42 -5.78 6.61
CA GLU A 22 7.34 -5.83 7.57
C GLU A 22 6.19 -6.64 6.99
N GLU A 23 5.58 -7.48 7.84
CA GLU A 23 4.43 -8.32 7.47
C GLU A 23 3.20 -7.88 8.26
N ILE A 24 2.14 -7.54 7.53
CA ILE A 24 0.90 -7.02 8.11
C ILE A 24 -0.25 -7.94 7.70
N PRO A 25 -0.98 -8.53 8.66
CA PRO A 25 -2.21 -9.27 8.35
C PRO A 25 -3.24 -8.34 7.68
N VAL A 26 -3.87 -8.81 6.61
CA VAL A 26 -4.90 -8.06 5.88
C VAL A 26 -6.07 -8.96 5.49
N GLU A 27 -7.23 -8.36 5.33
CA GLU A 27 -8.36 -8.98 4.63
C GLU A 27 -8.24 -8.66 3.14
N LYS A 28 -7.83 -9.64 2.34
CA LYS A 28 -7.65 -9.51 0.90
C LYS A 28 -8.70 -10.30 0.14
N THR A 29 -9.15 -9.69 -0.95
CA THR A 29 -9.91 -10.35 -2.01
C THR A 29 -9.20 -10.19 -3.34
N GLY A 30 -9.38 -11.13 -4.25
CA GLY A 30 -8.76 -11.10 -5.58
C GLY A 30 -7.35 -11.69 -5.61
N GLU A 31 -6.65 -11.44 -6.71
CA GLU A 31 -5.35 -12.06 -7.01
C GLU A 31 -4.19 -11.44 -6.24
N ASP A 32 -3.11 -12.20 -6.09
CA ASP A 32 -1.88 -11.69 -5.49
C ASP A 32 -1.28 -10.60 -6.39
N LEU A 33 -0.74 -9.55 -5.76
CA LEU A 33 -0.26 -8.38 -6.47
C LEU A 33 0.99 -7.81 -5.82
N THR A 34 2.00 -7.58 -6.65
CA THR A 34 3.15 -6.77 -6.26
C THR A 34 3.07 -5.40 -6.92
N ILE A 35 3.13 -4.35 -6.09
CA ILE A 35 3.08 -2.96 -6.53
C ILE A 35 4.04 -2.09 -5.72
N GLY A 36 4.68 -1.15 -6.40
CA GLY A 36 5.52 -0.12 -5.78
C GLY A 36 4.75 1.18 -5.61
N PHE A 37 4.86 1.81 -4.44
CA PHE A 37 4.39 3.17 -4.20
C PHE A 37 5.51 4.03 -3.61
N ASN A 38 5.40 5.34 -3.77
CA ASN A 38 6.22 6.28 -3.01
C ASN A 38 5.74 6.31 -1.56
N GLY A 39 6.56 5.76 -0.65
CA GLY A 39 6.22 5.68 0.77
C GLY A 39 5.94 7.03 1.44
N ARG A 40 6.53 8.14 0.96
CA ARG A 40 6.23 9.48 1.49
C ARG A 40 4.77 9.86 1.25
N PHE A 41 4.27 9.67 0.04
CA PHE A 41 2.88 9.97 -0.29
C PHE A 41 1.90 9.07 0.43
N LEU A 42 2.24 7.79 0.62
CA LEU A 42 1.43 6.90 1.46
C LEU A 42 1.35 7.45 2.89
N LEU A 43 2.48 7.77 3.51
CA LEU A 43 2.51 8.32 4.88
C LEU A 43 1.75 9.65 5.00
N ASP A 44 1.85 10.52 4.00
CA ASP A 44 1.13 11.79 3.99
C ASP A 44 -0.39 11.57 3.95
N ILE A 45 -0.89 10.62 3.15
CA ILE A 45 -2.31 10.24 3.15
C ILE A 45 -2.72 9.69 4.52
N LEU A 46 -1.96 8.74 5.07
CA LEU A 46 -2.27 8.08 6.34
C LEU A 46 -2.30 9.05 7.53
N ARG A 47 -1.45 10.08 7.54
CA ARG A 47 -1.42 11.09 8.61
C ARG A 47 -2.65 11.99 8.65
N ASN A 48 -3.38 12.09 7.54
CA ASN A 48 -4.58 12.91 7.44
C ASN A 48 -5.87 12.08 7.62
N LEU A 49 -5.73 10.79 7.89
CA LEU A 49 -6.85 9.89 8.15
C LEU A 49 -7.12 9.74 9.64
N GLU A 50 -8.37 10.00 10.02
CA GLU A 50 -8.89 9.70 11.36
C GLU A 50 -9.69 8.38 11.32
N CYS A 51 -9.02 7.28 10.99
CA CYS A 51 -9.64 5.95 10.94
C CYS A 51 -8.68 4.85 11.43
N GLU A 52 -9.24 3.75 11.94
CA GLU A 52 -8.45 2.60 12.40
C GLU A 52 -8.05 1.65 11.27
N MET A 53 -8.85 1.60 10.20
CA MET A 53 -8.65 0.71 9.07
C MET A 53 -8.75 1.46 7.75
N ILE A 54 -7.96 1.02 6.77
CA ILE A 54 -7.98 1.52 5.40
C ILE A 54 -8.25 0.39 4.43
N ARG A 55 -8.88 0.72 3.30
CA ARG A 55 -9.05 -0.19 2.18
C ARG A 55 -8.22 0.28 0.99
N PHE A 56 -7.42 -0.63 0.43
CA PHE A 56 -6.79 -0.45 -0.87
C PHE A 56 -7.67 -1.04 -1.96
N GLU A 57 -7.92 -0.28 -3.01
CA GLU A 57 -8.47 -0.79 -4.27
C GLU A 57 -7.39 -0.70 -5.34
N LEU A 58 -7.01 -1.86 -5.88
CA LEU A 58 -5.89 -2.03 -6.80
C LEU A 58 -6.36 -2.78 -8.05
N ALA A 59 -6.00 -2.27 -9.23
CA ALA A 59 -6.39 -2.85 -10.51
C ALA A 59 -5.21 -3.47 -11.30
N GLY A 60 -4.01 -3.48 -10.72
CA GLY A 60 -2.80 -4.02 -11.33
C GLY A 60 -1.54 -3.25 -10.93
N SER A 61 -0.36 -3.78 -11.27
CA SER A 61 0.94 -3.26 -10.79
C SER A 61 1.34 -1.90 -11.37
N LEU A 62 0.68 -1.47 -12.45
CA LEU A 62 0.89 -0.19 -13.13
C LEU A 62 -0.34 0.73 -13.08
N ALA A 63 -1.40 0.31 -12.39
CA ALA A 63 -2.57 1.15 -12.16
C ALA A 63 -2.38 2.00 -10.90
N ALA A 64 -3.02 3.16 -10.85
CA ALA A 64 -3.11 3.93 -9.61
C ALA A 64 -3.88 3.13 -8.57
N GLY A 65 -3.35 3.09 -7.35
CA GLY A 65 -4.06 2.55 -6.19
C GLY A 65 -4.97 3.60 -5.58
N ILE A 66 -6.16 3.20 -5.16
CA ILE A 66 -7.10 4.08 -4.48
C ILE A 66 -7.18 3.69 -3.01
N LEU A 67 -7.17 4.68 -2.12
CA LEU A 67 -7.24 4.50 -0.68
C LEU A 67 -8.54 5.11 -0.14
N TYR A 68 -9.18 4.35 0.73
CA TYR A 68 -10.37 4.73 1.47
C TYR A 68 -10.15 4.50 2.96
N GLY A 69 -10.63 5.41 3.80
CA GLY A 69 -10.84 5.14 5.22
C GLY A 69 -12.06 4.23 5.38
N VAL A 70 -11.97 3.21 6.23
CA VAL A 70 -13.12 2.37 6.55
C VAL A 70 -13.98 3.08 7.59
N GLY A 71 -15.29 3.17 7.36
CA GLY A 71 -16.25 3.79 8.28
C GLY A 71 -16.46 5.29 8.08
N ASP A 72 -15.59 5.96 7.33
CA ASP A 72 -15.82 7.28 6.75
C ASP A 72 -15.68 7.10 5.23
N ASP A 73 -16.80 6.83 4.53
CA ASP A 73 -16.87 6.53 3.07
C ASP A 73 -16.33 7.66 2.16
N LYS A 74 -15.61 8.63 2.73
CA LYS A 74 -14.87 9.65 1.99
C LYS A 74 -13.63 9.03 1.36
N PHE A 75 -13.55 9.23 0.05
CA PHE A 75 -12.31 9.05 -0.71
C PHE A 75 -11.15 9.73 0.01
N THR A 76 -10.06 9.00 0.23
CA THR A 76 -8.91 9.53 0.97
C THR A 76 -7.78 9.94 0.06
N GLY A 77 -7.49 9.17 -0.99
CA GLY A 77 -6.40 9.53 -1.88
C GLY A 77 -6.13 8.52 -2.98
N PHE A 78 -5.30 8.93 -3.93
CA PHE A 78 -4.76 8.06 -4.97
C PHE A 78 -3.24 8.00 -4.85
N LEU A 79 -2.67 6.82 -5.08
CA LEU A 79 -1.23 6.60 -5.15
C LEU A 79 -0.86 6.18 -6.55
N SER A 80 0.03 6.96 -7.17
CA SER A 80 0.62 6.57 -8.45
C SER A 80 1.65 5.46 -8.23
N PRO A 81 1.64 4.41 -9.07
CA PRO A 81 2.62 3.34 -8.95
C PRO A 81 4.00 3.84 -9.37
N ILE A 82 5.02 3.29 -8.73
CA ILE A 82 6.40 3.41 -9.18
C ILE A 82 6.84 2.08 -9.79
N ARG A 83 7.69 2.15 -10.81
CA ARG A 83 8.33 0.95 -11.33
C ARG A 83 9.27 0.41 -10.26
N LEU A 84 9.06 -0.85 -9.89
CA LEU A 84 10.03 -1.57 -9.09
C LEU A 84 11.24 -1.84 -9.97
N SER A 85 12.42 -1.42 -9.51
CA SER A 85 13.69 -1.86 -10.09
C SER A 85 13.87 -3.33 -9.73
N GLN A 86 14.08 -4.17 -10.76
CA GLN A 86 14.53 -5.55 -10.57
C GLN A 86 15.98 -5.58 -10.06
#